data_AF-A0A0Q9RUK2-F1
#
_entry.id   AF-A0A0Q9RUK2-F1
#
_cell.length_a   1.000
_cell.length_b   1.000
_cell.length_c   1.000
_cell.angle_alpha   90.00
_cell.angle_beta   90.00
_cell.angle_gamma   90.00
#
_symmetry.space_group_name_H-M   'P 1'
#
loop_
_entity.id
_entity.type
_entity.pdbx_description
1 polymer ?
#
loop_
_entity_poly.entity_id
_entity_poly.type
_entity_poly.pdbx_seq_one_letter_code
_entity_poly.pdbx_strand_id
1 'polypeptide(L)'
;MKLKNKFIISMFVLILIGMVVVTSWYRHTDPLIDDGLQEVSYQGGGQKEYVIQFRNEGYGKIDIISVKTNGETPATVQLGVSYDSAALVQVLPDSDQAIKFMDIRAASIYPKLSVKEFHEALEKKVHTPIHYGLRIRYDKQPIERVTIRYKYLGFTKVKIITRWFNDGK
;
A
#
# COMPACT_ATOMS: atom_id res chain seq x y z
N MET A 1 -35.93 30.26 26.30
CA MET A 1 -35.47 28.85 26.49
C MET A 1 -35.67 27.96 25.25
N LYS A 2 -36.83 27.97 24.58
CA LYS A 2 -37.12 27.09 23.42
C LYS A 2 -36.20 27.26 22.20
N LEU A 3 -35.74 28.48 21.89
CA LEU A 3 -34.87 28.73 20.71
C LEU A 3 -33.46 28.14 20.90
N LYS A 4 -32.92 28.21 22.11
CA LYS A 4 -31.58 27.70 22.47
C LYS A 4 -31.54 26.16 22.37
N ASN A 5 -32.61 25.48 22.79
CA ASN A 5 -32.73 24.03 22.68
C ASN A 5 -32.83 23.58 21.21
N LYS A 6 -33.60 24.30 20.37
CA LYS A 6 -33.67 24.01 18.93
C LYS A 6 -32.31 24.19 18.24
N PHE A 7 -31.53 25.20 18.62
CA PHE A 7 -30.19 25.42 18.08
C PHE A 7 -29.22 24.30 18.48
N ILE A 8 -29.22 23.88 19.75
CA ILE A 8 -28.38 22.77 20.23
C ILE A 8 -28.74 21.46 19.50
N ILE A 9 -30.04 21.17 19.34
CA ILE A 9 -30.50 19.98 18.63
C ILE A 9 -30.05 20.03 17.16
N SER A 10 -30.20 21.18 16.49
CA SER A 10 -29.75 21.36 15.10
C SER A 10 -28.23 21.14 14.95
N MET A 11 -27.43 21.70 15.85
CA MET A 11 -25.98 21.51 15.86
C MET A 11 -25.60 20.03 16.05
N PHE A 12 -26.29 19.34 16.96
CA PHE A 12 -26.05 17.92 17.19
C PHE A 12 -26.40 17.06 15.97
N VAL A 13 -27.52 17.34 15.31
CA VAL A 13 -27.92 16.66 14.06
C VAL A 13 -26.89 16.90 12.95
N LEU A 14 -26.39 18.12 12.79
CA LEU A 14 -25.35 18.44 11.80
C LEU A 14 -24.05 17.67 12.06
N ILE A 15 -23.63 17.56 13.32
CA ILE A 15 -22.45 16.77 13.71
C ILE A 15 -22.66 15.30 13.35
N LEU A 16 -23.83 14.73 13.66
CA LEU A 16 -24.15 13.34 13.31
C LEU A 16 -24.12 13.09 11.80
N ILE A 17 -24.69 13.99 11.01
CA ILE A 17 -24.65 13.92 9.54
C ILE A 17 -23.19 13.98 9.07
N GLY A 18 -22.38 14.89 9.61
CA GLY A 18 -20.95 14.99 9.33
C GLY A 18 -20.20 13.69 9.61
N MET A 19 -20.46 13.04 10.75
CA MET A 19 -19.86 11.74 11.09
C MET A 19 -20.24 10.65 10.09
N VAL A 20 -21.51 10.59 9.67
CA VAL A 20 -21.97 9.61 8.67
C VAL A 20 -21.27 9.83 7.32
N VAL A 21 -21.13 11.08 6.88
CA VAL A 21 -20.41 11.42 5.63
C VAL A 21 -18.95 11.02 5.72
N VAL A 22 -18.24 11.38 6.80
CA VAL A 22 -16.82 11.06 7.00
C VAL A 22 -16.59 9.55 7.06
N THR A 23 -17.41 8.83 7.82
CA THR A 23 -17.28 7.37 7.92
C THR A 23 -17.61 6.66 6.61
N SER A 24 -18.62 7.14 5.88
CA SER A 24 -18.94 6.62 4.54
C SER A 24 -17.79 6.86 3.55
N TRP A 25 -17.28 8.09 3.47
CA TRP A 25 -16.11 8.42 2.64
C TRP A 25 -14.90 7.55 3.00
N TYR A 26 -14.62 7.39 4.29
CA TYR A 26 -13.53 6.54 4.75
C TYR A 26 -13.71 5.08 4.32
N ARG A 27 -14.93 4.52 4.35
CA ARG A 27 -15.17 3.13 3.94
C ARG A 27 -14.98 2.90 2.44
N HIS A 28 -15.31 3.89 1.61
CA HIS A 28 -15.27 3.75 0.15
C HIS A 28 -13.92 4.11 -0.46
N THR A 29 -13.07 4.85 0.24
CA THR A 29 -11.72 5.17 -0.24
C THR A 29 -10.81 3.93 -0.13
N ASP A 30 -10.12 3.53 -1.20
CA ASP A 30 -8.99 2.60 -1.11
C ASP A 30 -7.70 3.41 -1.32
N PRO A 31 -7.02 3.87 -0.25
CA PRO A 31 -5.83 4.70 -0.39
C PRO A 31 -4.63 3.91 -0.92
N LEU A 32 -4.62 2.58 -0.78
CA LEU A 32 -3.54 1.73 -1.25
C LEU A 32 -3.84 1.25 -2.66
N ILE A 33 -3.33 1.94 -3.66
CA ILE A 33 -3.48 1.53 -5.06
C ILE A 33 -2.34 0.59 -5.41
N ASP A 34 -2.65 -0.62 -5.86
CA ASP A 34 -1.70 -1.42 -6.61
C ASP A 34 -1.66 -0.88 -8.05
N ASP A 35 -0.51 -0.81 -8.70
CA ASP A 35 -0.40 -0.27 -10.07
C ASP A 35 0.60 -1.01 -10.98
N GLY A 36 1.23 -2.08 -10.47
CA GLY A 36 2.05 -2.97 -11.26
C GLY A 36 2.30 -4.31 -10.59
N LEU A 37 2.71 -5.29 -11.41
CA LEU A 37 3.24 -6.57 -10.96
C LEU A 37 4.54 -6.85 -11.73
N GLN A 38 5.58 -7.24 -11.01
CA GLN A 38 6.75 -7.91 -11.57
C GLN A 38 6.73 -9.37 -11.12
N GLU A 39 6.88 -10.31 -12.05
CA GLU A 39 7.15 -11.72 -11.76
C GLU A 39 8.62 -12.02 -12.10
N VAL A 40 9.33 -12.62 -11.17
CA VAL A 40 10.73 -13.06 -11.32
C VAL A 40 10.78 -14.57 -11.14
N SER A 41 11.24 -15.25 -12.18
CA SER A 41 11.50 -16.69 -12.16
C SER A 41 13.00 -16.94 -12.18
N TYR A 42 13.51 -17.69 -11.20
CA TYR A 42 14.93 -18.05 -11.14
C TYR A 42 15.23 -19.27 -12.01
N GLN A 43 16.42 -19.32 -12.62
CA GLN A 43 16.87 -20.50 -13.37
C GLN A 43 16.92 -21.72 -12.43
N GLY A 44 16.19 -22.77 -12.76
CA GLY A 44 15.94 -23.93 -11.89
C GLY A 44 14.45 -24.19 -11.59
N GLY A 45 13.55 -23.30 -12.02
CA GLY A 45 12.10 -23.58 -12.20
C GLY A 45 11.24 -23.65 -10.94
N GLY A 46 11.84 -23.72 -9.75
CA GLY A 46 11.10 -23.95 -8.49
C GLY A 46 10.73 -22.70 -7.70
N GLN A 47 11.41 -21.57 -7.88
CA GLN A 47 11.16 -20.36 -7.07
C GLN A 47 10.66 -19.21 -7.93
N LYS A 48 9.48 -18.71 -7.54
CA LYS A 48 8.86 -17.52 -8.11
C LYS A 48 8.77 -16.42 -7.07
N GLU A 49 9.22 -15.25 -7.44
CA GLU A 49 9.07 -14.04 -6.66
C GLU A 49 8.18 -13.05 -7.39
N TYR A 50 7.36 -12.36 -6.61
CA TYR A 50 6.42 -11.37 -7.10
C TYR A 50 6.70 -10.05 -6.42
N VAL A 51 6.70 -8.95 -7.17
CA VAL A 51 6.71 -7.61 -6.60
C VAL A 51 5.44 -6.90 -7.04
N ILE A 52 4.53 -6.67 -6.11
CA ILE A 52 3.34 -5.85 -6.37
C ILE A 52 3.70 -4.40 -6.07
N GLN A 53 3.59 -3.52 -7.06
CA GLN A 53 3.89 -2.10 -6.89
C GLN A 53 2.70 -1.38 -6.25
N PHE A 54 3.00 -0.44 -5.37
CA PHE A 54 2.01 0.31 -4.61
C PHE A 54 2.22 1.80 -4.68
N ARG A 55 1.09 2.51 -4.66
CA ARG A 55 1.00 3.95 -4.49
C ARG A 55 -0.05 4.27 -3.44
N ASN A 56 0.29 5.21 -2.56
CA ASN A 56 -0.66 5.73 -1.57
C ASN A 56 -1.30 7.01 -2.10
N GLU A 57 -2.55 6.93 -2.54
CA GLU A 57 -3.38 8.07 -2.97
C GLU A 57 -4.12 8.73 -1.80
N GLY A 58 -3.89 8.26 -0.57
CA GLY A 58 -4.42 8.83 0.66
C GLY A 58 -3.60 10.03 1.18
N TYR A 59 -4.14 10.70 2.19
CA TYR A 59 -3.51 11.85 2.84
C TYR A 59 -2.61 11.47 4.02
N GLY A 60 -2.64 10.22 4.45
CA GLY A 60 -1.89 9.71 5.59
C GLY A 60 -1.03 8.51 5.22
N LYS A 61 -0.05 8.19 6.06
CA LYS A 61 0.76 6.99 5.87
C LYS A 61 -0.07 5.71 6.02
N ILE A 62 0.41 4.64 5.40
CA ILE A 62 -0.15 3.29 5.49
C ILE A 62 0.88 2.38 6.15
N ASP A 63 0.46 1.66 7.19
CA ASP A 63 1.29 0.67 7.88
C ASP A 63 0.79 -0.74 7.55
N ILE A 64 1.61 -1.59 6.92
CA ILE A 64 1.21 -2.97 6.62
C ILE A 64 1.23 -3.80 7.91
N ILE A 65 0.13 -4.49 8.20
CA ILE A 65 -0.02 -5.33 9.40
C ILE A 65 0.33 -6.79 9.07
N SER A 66 -0.22 -7.31 7.97
CA SER A 66 -0.04 -8.68 7.54
C SER A 66 -0.36 -8.84 6.06
N VAL A 67 0.28 -9.82 5.43
CA VAL A 67 0.04 -10.21 4.05
C VAL A 67 -0.24 -11.70 4.02
N LYS A 68 -1.26 -12.09 3.26
CA LYS A 68 -1.58 -13.48 2.97
C LYS A 68 -1.64 -13.72 1.48
N THR A 69 -1.13 -14.86 1.05
CA THR A 69 -1.18 -15.33 -0.34
C THR A 69 -2.02 -16.59 -0.37
N ASN A 70 -3.10 -16.59 -1.16
CA ASN A 70 -4.09 -17.68 -1.20
C ASN A 70 -4.64 -18.10 0.18
N GLY A 71 -4.72 -17.15 1.12
CA GLY A 71 -5.18 -17.40 2.50
C GLY A 71 -4.10 -17.81 3.49
N GLU A 72 -2.89 -18.10 3.02
CA GLU A 72 -1.75 -18.55 3.83
C GLU A 72 -0.69 -17.46 4.00
N THR A 73 0.20 -17.64 4.97
CA THR A 73 1.36 -16.76 5.13
C THR A 73 2.44 -17.17 4.13
N PRO A 74 2.93 -16.25 3.27
CA PRO A 74 3.97 -16.59 2.30
C PRO A 74 5.30 -16.92 2.98
N ALA A 75 6.18 -17.62 2.27
CA ALA A 75 7.50 -17.99 2.78
C ALA A 75 8.36 -16.76 3.07
N THR A 76 8.19 -15.70 2.28
CA THR A 76 8.84 -14.41 2.51
C THR A 76 7.94 -13.29 2.05
N VAL A 77 7.84 -12.24 2.87
CA VAL A 77 7.18 -10.99 2.51
C VAL A 77 8.03 -9.81 3.00
N GLN A 78 8.30 -8.86 2.10
CA GLN A 78 9.11 -7.69 2.42
C GLN A 78 8.51 -6.45 1.76
N LEU A 79 8.57 -5.31 2.47
CA LEU A 79 8.29 -4.02 1.88
C LEU A 79 9.58 -3.51 1.22
N GLY A 80 9.55 -3.36 -0.09
CA GLY A 80 10.56 -2.66 -0.86
C GLY A 80 10.24 -1.17 -0.93
N VAL A 81 11.26 -0.34 -0.74
CA VAL A 81 11.17 1.11 -0.85
C VAL A 81 12.31 1.60 -1.73
N SER A 82 11.98 2.36 -2.77
CA SER A 82 12.94 3.05 -3.63
C SER A 82 13.15 4.47 -3.10
N TYR A 83 14.40 4.83 -2.80
CA TYR A 83 14.77 6.13 -2.24
C TYR A 83 15.49 6.98 -3.28
N ASP A 84 15.10 8.25 -3.40
CA ASP A 84 15.76 9.26 -4.26
C ASP A 84 15.97 8.81 -5.73
N SER A 85 15.16 7.85 -6.20
CA SER A 85 15.25 7.26 -7.52
C SER A 85 13.87 7.15 -8.16
N ALA A 86 13.81 7.37 -9.47
CA ALA A 86 12.62 7.13 -10.29
C ALA A 86 12.40 5.62 -10.57
N ALA A 87 13.32 4.76 -10.11
CA ALA A 87 13.19 3.32 -10.27
C ALA A 87 12.02 2.80 -9.43
N LEU A 88 11.11 2.07 -10.09
CA LEU A 88 10.07 1.31 -9.41
C LEU A 88 10.71 0.19 -8.59
N VAL A 89 10.04 -0.21 -7.52
CA VAL A 89 10.52 -1.33 -6.70
C VAL A 89 10.44 -2.61 -7.52
N GLN A 90 11.58 -3.28 -7.65
CA GLN A 90 11.76 -4.47 -8.45
C GLN A 90 12.89 -5.33 -7.89
N VAL A 91 12.85 -6.62 -8.19
CA VAL A 91 13.96 -7.55 -7.94
C VAL A 91 14.77 -7.65 -9.23
N LEU A 92 16.05 -7.30 -9.17
CA LEU A 92 17.01 -7.39 -10.27
C LEU A 92 18.21 -8.26 -9.86
N PRO A 93 18.91 -8.88 -10.84
CA PRO A 93 20.16 -9.59 -10.59
C PRO A 93 21.22 -8.70 -9.92
N ASP A 94 21.32 -7.46 -10.38
CA ASP A 94 22.15 -6.43 -9.76
C ASP A 94 21.25 -5.51 -8.92
N SER A 95 21.47 -5.49 -7.62
CA SER A 95 20.71 -4.66 -6.67
C SER A 95 20.91 -3.18 -6.97
N ASP A 96 19.84 -2.47 -7.35
CA ASP A 96 19.84 -1.00 -7.28
C ASP A 96 20.03 -0.60 -5.82
N GLN A 97 21.10 0.14 -5.51
CA GLN A 97 21.42 0.59 -4.15
C GLN A 97 20.31 1.50 -3.56
N ALA A 98 19.48 2.10 -4.42
CA ALA A 98 18.35 2.92 -4.02
C ALA A 98 17.17 2.11 -3.46
N ILE A 99 17.06 0.81 -3.78
CA ILE A 99 15.94 -0.03 -3.36
C ILE A 99 16.33 -0.83 -2.13
N LYS A 100 15.55 -0.68 -1.06
CA LYS A 100 15.73 -1.43 0.19
C LYS A 100 14.52 -2.32 0.45
N PHE A 101 14.74 -3.62 0.56
CA PHE A 101 13.73 -4.57 1.04
C PHE A 101 13.89 -4.78 2.54
N MET A 102 12.81 -4.56 3.28
CA MET A 102 12.78 -4.64 4.75
C MET A 102 11.53 -5.38 5.23
N ASP A 103 11.46 -5.67 6.53
CA ASP A 103 10.24 -6.20 7.14
C ASP A 103 9.05 -5.28 6.86
N ILE A 104 7.86 -5.87 6.65
CA ILE A 104 6.65 -5.12 6.30
C ILE A 104 6.20 -4.12 7.38
N ARG A 105 6.72 -4.23 8.61
CA ARG A 105 6.46 -3.31 9.73
C ARG A 105 7.61 -2.34 9.99
N ALA A 106 8.74 -2.47 9.29
CA ALA A 106 9.91 -1.62 9.49
C ALA A 106 9.73 -0.20 8.91
N ALA A 107 8.84 -0.04 7.92
CA ALA A 107 8.53 1.25 7.33
C ALA A 107 7.04 1.39 6.99
N SER A 108 6.62 2.63 6.78
CA SER A 108 5.28 3.00 6.31
C SER A 108 5.32 3.34 4.81
N ILE A 109 4.20 3.15 4.13
CA ILE A 109 3.97 3.66 2.77
C ILE A 109 3.42 5.09 2.90
N TYR A 110 4.22 6.09 2.57
CA TYR A 110 3.81 7.50 2.63
C TYR A 110 2.97 7.88 1.40
N PRO A 111 2.13 8.93 1.52
CA PRO A 111 1.43 9.51 0.38
C PRO A 111 2.35 9.73 -0.82
N LYS A 112 1.80 9.55 -2.02
CA LYS A 112 2.50 9.85 -3.26
C LYS A 112 3.00 11.30 -3.23
N LEU A 113 4.28 11.48 -3.54
CA LEU A 113 4.86 12.81 -3.70
C LEU A 113 4.15 13.59 -4.82
N SER A 114 3.95 14.88 -4.62
CA SER A 114 3.62 15.80 -5.70
C SER A 114 4.75 15.84 -6.75
N VAL A 115 4.46 16.33 -7.95
CA VAL A 115 5.47 16.45 -9.01
C VAL A 115 6.69 17.26 -8.53
N LYS A 116 6.46 18.35 -7.79
CA LYS A 116 7.53 19.17 -7.23
C LYS A 116 8.36 18.40 -6.21
N GLU A 117 7.73 17.74 -5.24
CA GLU A 117 8.43 16.95 -4.21
C GLU A 117 9.19 15.77 -4.82
N PHE A 118 8.66 15.16 -5.87
CA PHE A 118 9.32 14.09 -6.61
C PHE A 118 10.63 14.61 -7.25
N HIS A 119 10.59 15.74 -7.96
CA HIS A 119 11.80 16.33 -8.53
C HIS A 119 12.80 16.74 -7.44
N GLU A 120 12.33 17.34 -6.35
CA GLU A 120 13.21 17.70 -5.23
C GLU A 120 13.87 16.48 -4.59
N ALA A 121 13.17 15.35 -4.47
CA ALA A 121 13.72 14.11 -3.93
C ALA A 121 14.87 13.58 -4.81
N LEU A 122 14.68 13.59 -6.13
CA LEU A 122 15.71 13.16 -7.09
C LEU A 122 16.95 14.06 -7.09
N GLU A 123 16.75 15.38 -6.94
CA GLU A 123 17.84 16.36 -6.94
C GLU A 123 18.62 16.37 -5.63
N LYS A 124 17.91 16.43 -4.49
CA LYS A 124 18.53 16.60 -3.17
C LYS A 124 19.16 15.33 -2.63
N LYS A 125 18.65 14.15 -3.01
CA LYS A 125 19.13 12.84 -2.57
C LYS A 125 19.25 12.71 -1.04
N VAL A 126 18.23 13.15 -0.33
CA VAL A 126 18.18 13.21 1.15
C VAL A 126 17.49 12.02 1.79
N HIS A 127 17.51 10.86 1.13
CA HIS A 127 16.88 9.61 1.57
C HIS A 127 15.36 9.68 1.63
N THR A 128 14.73 10.24 0.60
CA THR A 128 13.27 10.39 0.49
C THR A 128 12.67 9.14 -0.17
N PRO A 129 11.68 8.48 0.46
CA PRO A 129 11.03 7.32 -0.14
C PRO A 129 10.06 7.76 -1.26
N ILE A 130 10.21 7.18 -2.44
CA ILE A 130 9.48 7.58 -3.65
C ILE A 130 8.51 6.48 -4.11
N HIS A 131 9.02 5.27 -4.34
CA HIS A 131 8.23 4.14 -4.82
C HIS A 131 8.20 3.01 -3.80
N TYR A 132 7.09 2.27 -3.78
CA TYR A 132 6.87 1.17 -2.86
C TYR A 132 6.48 -0.08 -3.63
N GLY A 133 6.90 -1.23 -3.11
CA GLY A 133 6.49 -2.52 -3.64
C GLY A 133 6.50 -3.59 -2.56
N LEU A 134 5.67 -4.60 -2.69
CA LEU A 134 5.63 -5.73 -1.78
C LEU A 134 6.22 -6.95 -2.48
N ARG A 135 7.41 -7.36 -2.04
CA ARG A 135 8.06 -8.58 -2.50
C ARG A 135 7.46 -9.76 -1.77
N ILE A 136 7.03 -10.77 -2.51
CA ILE A 136 6.39 -11.99 -2.02
C ILE A 136 7.09 -13.19 -2.67
N ARG A 137 7.56 -14.13 -1.86
CA ARG A 137 7.98 -15.46 -2.33
C ARG A 137 6.96 -16.50 -1.89
N TYR A 138 6.40 -17.23 -2.85
CA TYR A 138 5.35 -18.21 -2.61
C TYR A 138 5.49 -19.41 -3.56
N ASP A 139 6.00 -20.51 -3.01
CA ASP A 139 6.48 -21.65 -3.81
C ASP A 139 5.51 -22.86 -3.80
N LYS A 140 4.29 -22.70 -3.25
CA LYS A 140 3.35 -23.82 -3.07
C LYS A 140 2.48 -24.08 -4.30
N GLN A 141 1.82 -23.05 -4.78
CA GLN A 141 0.86 -23.08 -5.89
C GLN A 141 0.82 -21.70 -6.56
N PRO A 142 0.28 -21.58 -7.78
CA PRO A 142 0.08 -20.29 -8.41
C PRO A 142 -0.68 -19.33 -7.47
N ILE A 143 -0.23 -18.08 -7.42
CA ILE A 143 -0.96 -17.04 -6.68
C ILE A 143 -2.26 -16.78 -7.44
N GLU A 144 -3.38 -16.77 -6.74
CA GLU A 144 -4.69 -16.33 -7.24
C GLU A 144 -5.13 -15.05 -6.52
N ARG A 145 -4.69 -14.89 -5.27
CA ARG A 145 -5.12 -13.79 -4.40
C ARG A 145 -4.03 -13.40 -3.42
N VAL A 146 -3.79 -12.10 -3.31
CA VAL A 146 -3.03 -11.50 -2.21
C VAL A 146 -3.96 -10.65 -1.35
N THR A 147 -3.97 -10.91 -0.05
CA THR A 147 -4.76 -10.17 0.94
C THR A 147 -3.83 -9.37 1.83
N ILE A 148 -3.95 -8.05 1.80
CA ILE A 148 -3.13 -7.14 2.59
C ILE A 148 -4.02 -6.50 3.65
N ARG A 149 -3.67 -6.69 4.92
CA ARG A 149 -4.27 -5.97 6.03
C ARG A 149 -3.33 -4.84 6.42
N TYR A 150 -3.85 -3.62 6.50
CA TYR A 150 -3.05 -2.43 6.78
C TYR A 150 -3.80 -1.44 7.69
N LYS A 151 -3.05 -0.53 8.31
CA LYS A 151 -3.57 0.59 9.09
C LYS A 151 -3.50 1.87 8.28
N TYR A 152 -4.59 2.64 8.26
CA TYR A 152 -4.68 3.95 7.63
C TYR A 152 -5.55 4.86 8.49
N LEU A 153 -5.05 6.06 8.81
CA LEU A 153 -5.74 7.04 9.68
C LEU A 153 -6.26 6.43 11.00
N GLY A 154 -5.50 5.50 11.60
CA GLY A 154 -5.87 4.86 12.87
C GLY A 154 -6.69 3.58 12.75
N PHE A 155 -7.31 3.32 11.60
CA PHE A 155 -8.22 2.19 11.40
C PHE A 155 -7.59 1.09 10.54
N THR A 156 -8.05 -0.14 10.74
CA THR A 156 -7.62 -1.28 9.92
C THR A 156 -8.45 -1.38 8.65
N LYS A 157 -7.80 -1.61 7.51
CA LYS A 157 -8.43 -1.94 6.23
C LYS A 157 -7.87 -3.24 5.67
N VAL A 158 -8.61 -3.82 4.73
CA VAL A 158 -8.23 -5.02 4.00
C VAL A 158 -8.33 -4.73 2.51
N LYS A 159 -7.23 -4.97 1.79
CA LYS A 159 -7.19 -4.95 0.33
C LYS A 159 -7.01 -6.36 -0.18
N ILE A 160 -7.79 -6.72 -1.18
CA ILE A 160 -7.74 -8.02 -1.86
C ILE A 160 -7.32 -7.75 -3.30
N ILE A 161 -6.22 -8.36 -3.72
CA ILE A 161 -5.62 -8.20 -5.03
C ILE A 161 -5.72 -9.54 -5.76
N THR A 162 -6.48 -9.56 -6.85
CA THR A 162 -6.65 -10.74 -7.72
C THR A 162 -6.38 -10.44 -9.18
N ARG A 163 -6.50 -9.16 -9.61
CA ARG A 163 -6.43 -8.79 -11.04
C ARG A 163 -5.14 -9.21 -11.73
N TRP A 164 -4.00 -9.18 -11.02
CA TRP A 164 -2.71 -9.56 -11.61
C TRP A 164 -2.52 -11.07 -11.78
N PHE A 165 -3.43 -11.86 -11.24
CA PHE A 165 -3.30 -13.30 -11.09
C PHE A 165 -4.41 -14.07 -11.81
N ASN A 166 -5.42 -13.36 -12.30
CA ASN A 166 -6.62 -13.92 -12.90
C ASN A 166 -6.59 -13.96 -14.44
N ASP A 167 -5.59 -13.35 -15.09
CA ASP A 167 -5.52 -13.20 -16.56
C ASP A 167 -5.09 -14.49 -17.30
N GLY A 168 -5.41 -15.66 -16.75
CA GLY A 168 -5.04 -16.97 -17.27
C GLY A 168 -6.17 -18.01 -17.27
N LYS A 169 -7.43 -17.58 -17.33
CA LYS A 169 -8.58 -18.44 -17.67
C LYS A 169 -9.38 -17.85 -18.81
#